data_AF-A0A846NKG0-F1
#
_entry.id   AF-A0A846NKG0-F1
#
_cell.length_a   1.000
_cell.length_b   1.000
_cell.length_c   1.000
_cell.angle_alpha   90.00
_cell.angle_beta   90.00
_cell.angle_gamma   90.00
#
_symmetry.space_group_name_H-M   'P 1'
#
loop_
_entity.id
_entity.type
_entity.pdbx_description
1 polymer ?
#
loop_
_entity_poly.entity_id
_entity_poly.type
_entity_poly.pdbx_seq_one_letter_code
_entity_poly.pdbx_strand_id
1 'polypeptide(L)'
;SVSEPLVRPTQAVKSAPEKPSEAVVEEGVVKAPIPGKVLSVKVEVGSSVKVGDVLLVLEAMKMENEIKAPKTGIVKEIAVSMDTNVNYGDTLVVIE
;
A
#
# COMPACT_ATOMS: atom_id res chain seq x y z
N SER A 1 17.20 27.42 41.18
CA SER A 1 17.13 26.77 39.86
C SER A 1 15.96 25.82 39.81
N VAL A 2 14.85 26.23 39.20
CA VAL A 2 13.93 25.32 38.51
C VAL A 2 13.34 26.15 37.37
N SER A 3 13.68 25.78 36.13
CA SER A 3 13.15 26.39 34.91
C SER A 3 12.28 25.33 34.24
N GLU A 4 10.98 25.60 34.17
CA GLU A 4 10.01 24.79 33.43
C GLU A 4 10.28 24.88 31.92
N PRO A 5 10.18 23.76 31.17
CA PRO A 5 10.27 23.78 29.72
C PRO A 5 8.90 23.97 29.04
N LEU A 6 8.95 24.77 27.97
CA LEU A 6 7.89 25.08 27.01
C LEU A 6 7.32 23.86 26.26
N VAL A 7 5.98 23.87 26.15
CA VAL A 7 5.06 23.21 25.20
C VAL A 7 5.55 22.86 23.79
N ARG A 8 5.01 21.76 23.22
CA ARG A 8 4.51 21.68 21.80
C ARG A 8 3.28 20.75 21.67
N PRO A 9 2.35 21.04 20.73
CA PRO A 9 0.98 20.50 20.69
C PRO A 9 0.86 19.12 20.01
N THR A 10 -0.08 18.32 20.52
CA THR A 10 -0.60 17.09 19.90
C THR A 10 -1.26 17.39 18.55
N GLN A 11 -0.73 16.80 17.48
CA GLN A 11 -1.40 16.77 16.18
C GLN A 11 -2.60 15.82 16.25
N ALA A 12 -3.78 16.36 16.00
CA ALA A 12 -4.98 15.61 15.70
C ALA A 12 -4.88 15.06 14.26
N VAL A 13 -4.87 13.74 14.10
CA VAL A 13 -5.07 13.11 12.78
C VAL A 13 -6.54 12.75 12.61
N LYS A 14 -7.05 13.28 11.50
CA LYS A 14 -8.42 13.27 11.02
C LYS A 14 -8.70 11.99 10.22
N SER A 15 -9.96 11.59 10.25
CA SER A 15 -10.70 10.91 9.17
C SER A 15 -10.64 9.37 9.12
N ALA A 16 -11.81 8.79 9.40
CA ALA A 16 -12.22 7.43 9.04
C ALA A 16 -12.45 7.28 7.53
N PRO A 17 -12.36 6.04 7.01
CA PRO A 17 -13.32 5.53 6.03
C PRO A 17 -13.81 4.13 6.45
N GLU A 18 -15.10 3.89 6.64
CA GLU A 18 -16.12 3.56 5.63
C GLU A 18 -15.94 2.19 4.95
N LYS A 19 -16.63 1.20 5.53
CA LYS A 19 -17.15 -0.08 5.02
C LYS A 19 -16.16 -1.12 4.40
N PRO A 20 -15.97 -2.29 5.05
CA PRO A 20 -15.09 -3.35 4.54
C PRO A 20 -15.81 -4.14 3.43
N SER A 21 -15.24 -4.13 2.23
CA SER A 21 -15.50 -5.21 1.27
C SER A 21 -14.59 -6.37 1.68
N GLU A 22 -15.17 -7.39 2.31
CA GLU A 22 -14.53 -8.65 2.66
C GLU A 22 -14.02 -9.36 1.40
N ALA A 23 -12.84 -8.98 0.94
CA ALA A 23 -11.96 -9.93 0.29
C ALA A 23 -11.21 -10.62 1.43
N VAL A 24 -11.40 -11.94 1.55
CA VAL A 24 -10.63 -12.81 2.43
C VAL A 24 -9.16 -12.59 2.08
N VAL A 25 -8.50 -11.74 2.86
CA VAL A 25 -7.06 -11.52 2.78
C VAL A 25 -6.43 -12.76 3.39
N GLU A 26 -5.90 -13.64 2.54
CA GLU A 26 -4.69 -14.38 2.94
C GLU A 26 -3.77 -13.33 3.55
N GLU A 27 -3.47 -13.44 4.84
CA GLU A 27 -2.91 -12.38 5.66
C GLU A 27 -1.74 -11.68 4.95
N GLY A 28 -1.98 -10.46 4.42
CA GLY A 28 -0.97 -9.64 3.78
C GLY A 28 -0.73 -9.81 2.28
N VAL A 29 -1.48 -10.66 1.57
CA VAL A 29 -1.42 -10.74 0.10
C VAL A 29 -2.18 -9.57 -0.53
N VAL A 30 -1.46 -8.71 -1.24
CA VAL A 30 -2.01 -7.61 -2.03
C VAL A 30 -2.26 -8.10 -3.45
N LYS A 31 -3.54 -8.09 -3.86
CA LYS A 31 -3.99 -8.55 -5.18
C LYS A 31 -4.39 -7.36 -6.06
N ALA A 32 -4.32 -7.53 -7.37
CA ALA A 32 -4.72 -6.51 -8.34
C ALA A 32 -6.24 -6.25 -8.27
N PRO A 33 -6.69 -5.03 -7.92
CA PRO A 33 -8.11 -4.72 -7.83
C PRO A 33 -8.74 -4.46 -9.20
N ILE A 34 -7.92 -4.24 -10.22
CA ILE A 34 -8.30 -3.98 -11.61
C ILE A 34 -7.27 -4.63 -12.54
N PRO A 35 -7.68 -5.16 -13.70
CA PRO A 35 -6.72 -5.57 -14.73
C PRO A 35 -6.02 -4.34 -15.30
N GLY A 36 -4.73 -4.48 -15.62
CA GLY A 36 -3.94 -3.36 -16.11
C GLY A 36 -2.48 -3.71 -16.34
N LYS A 37 -1.67 -2.69 -16.60
CA LYS A 37 -0.23 -2.82 -16.83
C LYS A 37 0.55 -2.15 -15.70
N VAL A 38 1.57 -2.81 -15.16
CA VAL A 38 2.43 -2.23 -14.12
C VAL A 38 3.29 -1.13 -14.73
N LEU A 39 3.08 0.11 -14.31
CA LEU A 39 3.89 1.25 -14.74
C LEU A 39 5.14 1.42 -13.90
N SER A 40 5.06 1.13 -12.61
CA SER A 40 6.18 1.27 -11.69
C SER A 40 5.93 0.48 -10.42
N VAL A 41 6.99 -0.12 -9.88
CA VAL A 41 7.02 -0.67 -8.52
C VAL A 41 7.76 0.34 -7.64
N LYS A 42 7.18 0.68 -6.48
CA LYS A 42 7.68 1.75 -5.57
C LYS A 42 8.35 1.20 -4.30
N VAL A 43 8.35 -0.13 -4.14
CA VAL A 43 8.92 -0.83 -2.99
C VAL A 43 9.87 -1.92 -3.43
N GLU A 44 10.69 -2.38 -2.50
CA GLU A 44 11.60 -3.52 -2.68
C GLU A 44 11.34 -4.57 -1.60
N VAL A 45 11.70 -5.82 -1.87
CA VAL A 45 11.66 -6.89 -0.85
C VAL A 45 12.54 -6.48 0.35
N GLY A 46 11.99 -6.63 1.55
CA GLY A 46 12.60 -6.17 2.82
C GLY A 46 12.23 -4.74 3.22
N SER A 47 11.53 -3.98 2.37
CA SER A 47 11.10 -2.62 2.71
C SER A 47 10.00 -2.62 3.77
N SER A 48 10.07 -1.67 4.71
CA SER A 48 8.96 -1.40 5.64
C SER A 48 7.94 -0.47 4.98
N VAL A 49 6.66 -0.83 5.11
CA VAL A 49 5.52 -0.08 4.57
C VAL A 49 4.49 0.16 5.65
N LYS A 50 3.74 1.25 5.54
CA LYS A 50 2.61 1.60 6.39
C LYS A 50 1.31 1.53 5.59
N VAL A 51 0.19 1.37 6.29
CA VAL A 51 -1.15 1.49 5.68
C VAL A 51 -1.24 2.76 4.84
N GLY A 52 -1.62 2.61 3.57
CA GLY A 52 -1.77 3.71 2.62
C GLY A 52 -0.52 4.06 1.82
N ASP A 53 0.65 3.51 2.15
CA ASP A 53 1.87 3.69 1.35
C ASP A 53 1.68 3.08 -0.05
N VAL A 54 2.17 3.77 -1.08
CA VAL A 54 2.06 3.31 -2.47
C VAL A 54 3.08 2.20 -2.71
N LEU A 55 2.60 1.02 -3.09
CA LEU A 55 3.41 -0.16 -3.40
C LEU A 55 3.82 -0.18 -4.88
N LEU A 56 2.87 0.08 -5.76
CA LEU A 56 3.06 0.12 -7.21
C LEU A 56 1.96 0.93 -7.88
N VAL A 57 2.14 1.24 -9.16
CA VAL A 57 1.16 1.94 -10.00
C VAL A 57 0.76 1.07 -11.18
N LEU A 58 -0.54 0.91 -11.40
CA LEU A 58 -1.12 0.25 -12.57
C LEU A 58 -1.68 1.27 -13.55
N GLU A 59 -1.44 1.09 -14.84
CA GLU A 59 -2.22 1.71 -15.91
C GLU A 59 -3.41 0.84 -16.24
N ALA A 60 -4.62 1.39 -16.12
CA ALA A 60 -5.83 0.76 -16.61
C ALA A 60 -6.70 1.83 -17.27
N MET A 61 -7.21 1.54 -18.48
CA MET A 61 -8.09 2.46 -19.22
C MET A 61 -7.52 3.89 -19.37
N LYS A 62 -6.21 4.01 -19.64
CA LYS A 62 -5.46 5.29 -19.76
C LYS A 62 -5.38 6.11 -18.46
N MET A 63 -5.66 5.48 -17.32
CA MET A 63 -5.56 6.09 -16.00
C MET A 63 -4.54 5.34 -15.14
N GLU A 64 -3.77 6.11 -14.36
CA GLU A 64 -2.86 5.58 -13.36
C GLU A 64 -3.62 5.29 -12.06
N ASN A 65 -3.40 4.12 -11.49
CA ASN A 65 -4.05 3.65 -10.28
C ASN A 65 -2.98 3.21 -9.29
N GLU A 66 -2.89 3.93 -8.18
CA GLU A 66 -1.99 3.58 -7.08
C GLU A 66 -2.53 2.37 -6.31
N ILE A 67 -1.70 1.35 -6.19
CA ILE A 67 -1.97 0.21 -5.31
C ILE A 67 -1.30 0.49 -3.97
N LYS A 68 -2.12 0.59 -2.92
CA LYS A 68 -1.68 0.99 -1.58
C LYS A 68 -1.59 -0.21 -0.65
N ALA A 69 -0.67 -0.12 0.31
CA ALA A 69 -0.52 -1.13 1.34
C ALA A 69 -1.79 -1.19 2.22
N PRO A 70 -2.44 -2.36 2.33
CA PRO A 70 -3.61 -2.54 3.18
C PRO A 70 -3.25 -2.64 4.67
N LYS A 71 -1.99 -2.96 4.98
CA LYS A 71 -1.47 -3.08 6.34
C LYS A 71 -0.05 -2.53 6.44
N THR A 72 0.35 -2.18 7.66
CA THR A 72 1.76 -1.91 8.00
C THR A 72 2.49 -3.24 8.11
N GLY A 73 3.72 -3.31 7.59
CA GLY A 73 4.50 -4.54 7.63
C GLY A 73 5.78 -4.46 6.81
N ILE A 74 6.37 -5.63 6.53
CA ILE A 74 7.56 -5.77 5.69
C ILE A 74 7.17 -6.43 4.36
N VAL A 75 7.63 -5.87 3.24
CA VAL A 75 7.45 -6.48 1.92
C VAL A 75 8.25 -7.78 1.85
N LYS A 76 7.56 -8.92 1.77
CA LYS A 76 8.16 -10.25 1.63
C LYS A 76 8.46 -10.61 0.19
N GLU A 77 7.56 -10.26 -0.70
CA GLU A 77 7.61 -10.69 -2.09
C GLU A 77 6.96 -9.63 -3.00
N ILE A 78 7.51 -9.49 -4.20
CA ILE A 78 6.93 -8.70 -5.29
C ILE A 78 6.81 -9.66 -6.47
N ALA A 79 5.57 -9.98 -6.84
CA ALA A 79 5.27 -11.00 -7.86
C ALA A 79 5.25 -10.43 -9.29
N VAL A 80 5.45 -9.11 -9.44
CA VAL A 80 5.33 -8.39 -10.71
C VAL A 80 6.52 -7.48 -10.97
N SER A 81 6.70 -7.08 -12.22
CA SER A 81 7.74 -6.14 -12.64
C SER A 81 7.15 -5.05 -13.54
N MET A 82 7.91 -3.98 -13.78
CA MET A 82 7.52 -2.95 -14.75
C MET A 82 7.16 -3.58 -16.11
N ASP A 83 6.18 -2.98 -16.78
CA ASP A 83 5.61 -3.41 -18.05
C ASP A 83 4.86 -4.76 -18.04
N THR A 84 4.70 -5.40 -16.87
CA THR A 84 3.92 -6.64 -16.71
C THR A 84 2.42 -6.35 -16.79
N ASN A 85 1.66 -7.17 -17.52
CA ASN A 85 0.20 -7.12 -17.50
C ASN A 85 -0.33 -8.02 -16.38
N VAL A 86 -1.32 -7.53 -15.64
CA VAL A 86 -1.97 -8.23 -14.52
C VAL A 86 -3.47 -8.29 -14.76
N ASN A 87 -4.10 -9.37 -14.32
CA ASN A 87 -5.54 -9.55 -14.30
C ASN A 87 -6.11 -9.21 -12.93
N TYR A 88 -7.43 -9.07 -12.85
CA TYR A 88 -8.12 -8.96 -11.57
C TYR A 88 -7.78 -10.16 -10.67
N GLY A 89 -7.35 -9.88 -9.44
CA GLY A 89 -7.04 -10.90 -8.45
C GLY A 89 -5.61 -11.45 -8.51
N ASP A 90 -4.81 -11.08 -9.51
CA ASP A 90 -3.40 -11.51 -9.58
C ASP A 90 -2.63 -10.97 -8.37
N THR A 91 -1.75 -11.78 -7.81
CA THR A 91 -0.88 -11.38 -6.70
C THR A 91 0.12 -10.33 -7.18
N LEU A 92 0.23 -9.24 -6.42
CA LEU A 92 1.14 -8.14 -6.70
C LEU A 92 2.30 -8.11 -5.72
N VAL A 93 1.98 -8.07 -4.43
CA VAL A 93 2.92 -7.90 -3.32
C VAL A 93 2.44 -8.72 -2.14
N VAL A 94 3.36 -9.32 -1.38
CA VAL A 94 3.07 -9.97 -0.10
C VAL A 94 3.71 -9.17 1.03
N ILE A 95 2.93 -8.85 2.07
CA ILE A 95 3.37 -8.11 3.26
C ILE A 95 3.27 -9.01 4.49
N GLU A 96 4.34 -9.15 5.25
CA GLU A 96 4.33 -9.77 6.60
C GLU A 96 3.92 -8.78 7.68
#